data_AF-A0A3M1MQG1-F1
#
_entry.id   AF-A0A3M1MQG1-F1
#
_cell.length_a   1.000
_cell.length_b   1.000
_cell.length_c   1.000
_cell.angle_alpha   90.00
_cell.angle_beta   90.00
_cell.angle_gamma   90.00
#
_symmetry.space_group_name_H-M   'P 1'
#
loop_
_entity.id
_entity.type
_entity.pdbx_description
1 polymer ?
#
loop_
_entity_poly.entity_id
_entity_poly.type
_entity_poly.pdbx_seq_one_letter_code
_entity_poly.pdbx_strand_id
1 'polypeptide(L)'
;AAQRRRAAERIRQVYAEFMDLCARHEVPRPPAVTPLEFIPLTETLLPTTQREVRLLTDAYLRVRYGQLPETQADVQAVEDAWSALKEALKTSSR
;
A
#
# COMPACT_ATOMS: atom_id res chain seq x y z
N ALA A 1 -20.37 -3.84 -12.14
CA ALA A 1 -20.05 -4.73 -11.00
C ALA A 1 -18.71 -5.47 -11.17
N ALA A 2 -18.47 -6.17 -12.29
CA ALA A 2 -17.22 -6.92 -12.49
C ALA A 2 -15.95 -6.05 -12.47
N GLN A 3 -15.97 -4.87 -13.10
CA GLN A 3 -14.83 -3.95 -13.11
C GLN A 3 -14.44 -3.47 -11.71
N ARG A 4 -15.42 -3.07 -10.87
CA ARG A 4 -15.17 -2.64 -9.49
C ARG A 4 -14.60 -3.76 -8.60
N ARG A 5 -15.00 -5.01 -8.85
CA ARG A 5 -14.41 -6.18 -8.15
C ARG A 5 -12.95 -6.39 -8.55
N ARG A 6 -12.64 -6.35 -9.85
CA ARG A 6 -11.26 -6.41 -10.34
C ARG A 6 -10.40 -5.27 -9.80
N ALA A 7 -10.95 -4.05 -9.75
CA ALA A 7 -10.30 -2.90 -9.14
C ALA A 7 -9.98 -3.14 -7.65
N ALA A 8 -10.93 -3.67 -6.89
CA ALA A 8 -10.73 -4.02 -5.49
C ALA A 8 -9.67 -5.13 -5.31
N GLU A 9 -9.68 -6.17 -6.16
CA GLU A 9 -8.65 -7.21 -6.16
C GLU A 9 -7.26 -6.63 -6.43
N ARG A 10 -7.15 -5.69 -7.36
CA ARG A 10 -5.89 -5.00 -7.65
C ARG A 10 -5.36 -4.24 -6.44
N ILE A 11 -6.21 -3.50 -5.74
CA ILE A 11 -5.81 -2.79 -4.52
C ILE A 11 -5.33 -3.76 -3.43
N ARG A 12 -6.02 -4.90 -3.23
CA ARG A 12 -5.56 -5.94 -2.29
C ARG A 12 -4.20 -6.50 -2.68
N GLN A 13 -4.00 -6.76 -3.97
CA GLN A 13 -2.73 -7.25 -4.49
C GLN A 13 -1.60 -6.25 -4.22
N VAL A 14 -1.79 -4.97 -4.55
CA VAL A 14 -0.76 -3.94 -4.32
C VAL A 14 -0.42 -3.83 -2.82
N TYR A 15 -1.42 -3.88 -1.93
CA TYR A 15 -1.14 -3.84 -0.49
C TYR A 15 -0.38 -5.08 0.01
N ALA A 16 -0.66 -6.26 -0.56
CA ALA A 16 0.12 -7.47 -0.25
C ALA A 16 1.57 -7.36 -0.77
N GLU A 17 1.77 -6.86 -1.99
CA GLU A 17 3.11 -6.60 -2.54
C GLU A 17 3.90 -5.60 -1.69
N PHE A 18 3.24 -4.56 -1.17
CA PHE A 18 3.83 -3.59 -0.24
C PHE A 18 4.29 -4.26 1.06
N MET A 19 3.44 -5.10 1.66
CA MET A 19 3.76 -5.85 2.86
C MET A 19 4.97 -6.78 2.66
N ASP A 20 5.01 -7.49 1.54
CA ASP A 20 6.13 -8.36 1.18
C ASP A 20 7.42 -7.56 0.98
N LEU A 21 7.33 -6.38 0.35
CA LEU A 21 8.47 -5.50 0.16
C LEU A 21 9.04 -5.02 1.50
N CYS A 22 8.21 -4.56 2.42
CA CYS A 22 8.68 -4.16 3.76
C CYS A 22 9.33 -5.33 4.51
N ALA A 23 8.77 -6.54 4.41
CA ALA A 23 9.35 -7.73 5.02
C ALA A 23 10.74 -8.09 4.44
N ARG A 24 10.94 -7.93 3.12
CA ARG A 24 12.25 -8.12 2.46
C ARG A 24 13.31 -7.12 2.90
N HIS A 25 12.89 -5.96 3.40
CA HIS A 25 13.76 -4.92 3.94
C HIS A 25 13.76 -4.92 5.49
N GLU A 26 13.48 -6.07 6.11
CA GLU A 26 13.55 -6.28 7.58
C GLU A 26 12.57 -5.44 8.41
N VAL A 27 11.53 -4.87 7.78
CA VAL A 27 10.44 -4.16 8.46
C VAL A 27 9.10 -4.86 8.20
N PRO A 28 8.90 -6.14 8.60
CA PRO A 28 7.62 -6.81 8.42
C PRO A 28 6.55 -6.20 9.36
N ARG A 29 5.29 -6.14 8.91
CA ARG A 29 4.18 -5.82 9.82
C ARG A 29 3.92 -6.99 10.77
N PRO A 30 3.99 -6.81 12.10
CA PRO A 30 3.66 -7.86 13.05
C PRO A 30 2.16 -8.27 12.95
N PRO A 31 1.81 -9.53 13.25
CA PRO A 31 0.41 -9.99 13.17
C PRO A 31 -0.57 -9.19 14.04
N ALA A 32 -0.12 -8.73 15.20
CA ALA A 32 -0.92 -7.96 16.15
C ALA A 32 -1.09 -6.48 15.77
N VAL A 33 -0.31 -5.98 14.81
CA VAL A 33 -0.30 -4.57 14.40
C VAL A 33 -1.30 -4.38 13.26
N THR A 34 -2.24 -3.47 13.41
CA THR A 34 -3.21 -3.14 12.35
C THR A 34 -2.54 -2.45 11.15
N PRO A 35 -3.19 -2.41 9.96
CA PRO A 35 -2.68 -1.65 8.82
C PRO A 35 -2.35 -0.17 9.14
N LEU A 36 -3.16 0.49 9.97
CA LEU A 36 -2.94 1.89 10.36
C LEU A 36 -1.76 2.05 11.30
N GLU A 37 -1.63 1.18 12.30
CA GLU A 37 -0.50 1.17 13.24
C GLU A 37 0.82 0.82 12.57
N PHE A 38 0.77 0.13 11.42
CA PHE A 38 1.97 -0.19 10.66
C PHE A 38 2.58 1.02 9.94
N ILE A 39 1.79 2.05 9.61
CA ILE A 39 2.25 3.25 8.90
C ILE A 39 3.50 3.86 9.57
N PRO A 40 3.46 4.27 10.86
CA PRO A 40 4.63 4.87 11.51
C PRO A 40 5.84 3.93 11.59
N LEU A 41 5.63 2.60 11.60
CA LEU A 41 6.73 1.63 11.64
C LEU A 41 7.53 1.61 10.33
N THR A 42 6.95 2.11 9.24
CA THR A 42 7.61 2.20 7.93
C THR A 42 8.43 3.48 7.75
N GLU A 43 8.36 4.44 8.68
CA GLU A 43 9.03 5.75 8.56
C GLU A 43 10.54 5.64 8.41
N THR A 44 11.15 4.69 9.11
CA THR A 44 12.60 4.44 9.04
C THR A 44 13.03 3.92 7.68
N LEU A 45 12.17 3.12 7.02
CA LEU A 45 12.42 2.51 5.71
C LEU A 45 12.00 3.43 4.55
N LEU A 46 10.93 4.20 4.73
CA LEU A 46 10.26 5.02 3.71
C LEU A 46 10.04 6.46 4.22
N PRO A 47 11.09 7.21 4.58
CA PRO A 47 10.94 8.50 5.26
C PRO A 47 10.31 9.58 4.37
N THR A 48 10.50 9.51 3.05
CA THR A 48 10.04 10.53 2.09
C THR A 48 8.71 10.22 1.42
N THR A 49 8.16 9.03 1.66
CA THR A 49 6.95 8.53 0.96
C THR A 49 5.84 8.10 1.90
N GLN A 50 5.77 8.69 3.10
CA GLN A 50 4.75 8.37 4.10
C GLN A 50 3.32 8.71 3.65
N ARG A 51 3.18 9.71 2.76
CA ARG A 51 1.89 10.04 2.17
C ARG A 51 1.37 8.90 1.29
N GLU A 52 2.25 8.28 0.51
CA GLU A 52 1.95 7.18 -0.39
C GLU A 52 1.64 5.90 0.40
N VAL A 53 2.38 5.63 1.49
CA VAL A 53 2.07 4.53 2.43
C VAL A 53 0.65 4.67 3.00
N ARG A 54 0.28 5.89 3.43
CA ARG A 54 -1.07 6.17 3.95
C ARG A 54 -2.15 5.98 2.90
N LEU A 55 -1.95 6.49 1.68
CA LEU A 55 -2.88 6.34 0.57
C LEU A 55 -3.17 4.86 0.26
N LEU A 56 -2.12 4.05 0.17
CA LEU A 56 -2.22 2.61 -0.08
C LEU A 56 -2.99 1.89 1.03
N THR A 57 -2.68 2.25 2.28
CA THR A 57 -3.32 1.67 3.48
C THR A 57 -4.80 2.04 3.53
N ASP A 58 -5.16 3.29 3.29
CA ASP A 58 -6.55 3.75 3.32
C ASP A 58 -7.38 3.12 2.19
N ALA A 59 -6.83 3.01 0.98
CA ALA A 59 -7.47 2.31 -0.13
C ALA A 59 -7.72 0.83 0.18
N TYR A 60 -6.73 0.16 0.78
CA TYR A 60 -6.87 -1.22 1.23
C TYR A 60 -7.96 -1.38 2.29
N LEU A 61 -8.02 -0.50 3.29
CA LEU A 61 -9.02 -0.56 4.35
C LEU A 61 -10.43 -0.36 3.81
N ARG A 62 -10.64 0.61 2.91
CA ARG A 62 -11.92 0.80 2.22
C ARG A 62 -12.38 -0.51 1.56
N VAL A 63 -11.50 -1.14 0.78
CA VAL A 63 -11.79 -2.41 0.10
C VAL A 63 -12.03 -3.56 1.08
N ARG A 64 -11.26 -3.62 2.18
CA ARG A 64 -11.41 -4.64 3.24
C ARG A 64 -12.76 -4.56 3.93
N TYR A 65 -13.29 -3.35 4.11
CA TYR A 65 -14.60 -3.10 4.72
C TYR A 65 -15.74 -2.99 3.69
N GLY A 66 -15.53 -3.49 2.46
CA GLY A 66 -16.59 -3.65 1.45
C GLY A 66 -16.85 -2.44 0.56
N GLN A 67 -16.09 -1.35 0.72
CA GLN A 67 -16.16 -0.19 -0.17
C GLN A 67 -15.35 -0.48 -1.43
N LEU A 68 -16.05 -0.82 -2.51
CA LEU A 68 -15.41 -1.03 -3.80
C LEU A 68 -15.00 0.30 -4.41
N PRO A 69 -13.87 0.37 -5.14
CA PRO A 69 -13.49 1.57 -5.88
C PRO A 69 -14.60 2.01 -6.82
N GLU A 70 -14.90 3.30 -6.81
CA GLU A 70 -15.95 3.87 -7.64
C GLU A 70 -15.41 4.23 -9.02
N THR A 71 -14.13 4.60 -9.10
CA THR A 71 -13.49 5.11 -10.31
C THR A 71 -12.20 4.36 -10.65
N GLN A 72 -11.78 4.47 -11.92
CA GLN A 72 -10.45 4.02 -12.34
C GLN A 72 -9.34 4.87 -11.71
N ALA A 73 -9.63 6.15 -11.39
CA ALA A 73 -8.70 7.06 -10.74
C ALA A 73 -8.32 6.59 -9.33
N ASP A 74 -9.23 5.96 -8.59
CA ASP A 74 -8.93 5.36 -7.29
C ASP A 74 -7.84 4.29 -7.39
N VAL A 75 -7.90 3.45 -8.44
CA VAL A 75 -6.89 2.41 -8.67
C VAL A 75 -5.58 3.03 -9.13
N GLN A 76 -5.64 4.00 -10.05
CA GLN A 76 -4.45 4.68 -10.56
C GLN A 76 -3.66 5.36 -9.43
N ALA A 77 -4.34 6.04 -8.50
CA ALA A 77 -3.69 6.67 -7.36
C ALA A 77 -2.93 5.66 -6.47
N VAL A 78 -3.48 4.44 -6.31
CA VAL A 78 -2.82 3.35 -5.59
C VAL A 78 -1.60 2.83 -6.36
N GLU A 79 -1.69 2.71 -7.69
CA GLU A 79 -0.58 2.25 -8.53
C GLU A 79 0.57 3.29 -8.61
N ASP A 80 0.23 4.57 -8.64
CA ASP A 80 1.19 5.67 -8.63
C ASP A 80 1.92 5.73 -7.28
N ALA A 81 1.16 5.64 -6.18
CA ALA A 81 1.73 5.53 -4.83
C ALA A 81 2.66 4.32 -4.72
N TRP A 82 2.23 3.15 -5.22
CA TRP A 82 3.07 1.96 -5.21
C TRP A 82 4.37 2.12 -6.01
N SER A 83 4.29 2.77 -7.16
CA SER A 83 5.46 3.04 -7.99
C SER A 83 6.44 3.95 -7.26
N ALA A 84 5.97 5.01 -6.60
CA ALA A 84 6.81 5.89 -5.78
C ALA A 84 7.51 5.15 -4.63
N LEU A 85 6.82 4.25 -3.92
CA LEU A 85 7.42 3.43 -2.85
C LEU A 85 8.57 2.55 -3.36
N LYS A 86 8.37 1.89 -4.51
CA LYS A 86 9.42 1.06 -5.12
C LYS A 86 10.63 1.88 -5.54
N GLU A 87 10.44 3.07 -6.10
CA GLU A 87 11.55 3.94 -6.52
C GLU A 87 12.32 4.49 -5.31
N ALA A 88 11.64 4.81 -4.21
CA ALA A 88 12.30 5.23 -2.97
C ALA A 88 13.26 4.15 -2.45
N LEU A 89 12.85 2.88 -2.40
CA LEU A 89 13.68 1.79 -1.89
C LEU A 89 14.84 1.40 -2.84
N LYS A 90 14.65 1.54 -4.15
CA LYS A 90 15.76 1.39 -5.12
C LYS A 90 16.85 2.44 -4.90
N THR A 91 16.46 3.65 -4.51
CA THR A 91 17.39 4.77 -4.30
C THR A 91 18.13 4.62 -2.98
N SER A 92 17.45 4.15 -1.91
CA SER A 92 18.06 3.92 -0.60
C SER A 92 19.00 2.70 -0.54
N SER A 93 18.95 1.81 -1.54
CA SER A 93 19.84 0.63 -1.62
C SER A 93 21.14 0.89 -2.41
N ARG A 94 21.46 2.16 -2.71
CA ARG A 94 22.70 2.57 -3.41
C ARG A 94 23.65 3.32 -2.50
#